data_AF-A0A2S6MUY7-F1
#
_entry.id   AF-A0A2S6MUY7-F1
#
_cell.length_a   1.000
_cell.length_b   1.000
_cell.length_c   1.000
_cell.angle_alpha   90.00
_cell.angle_beta   90.00
_cell.angle_gamma   90.00
#
_symmetry.space_group_name_H-M   'P 1'
#
loop_
_entity.id
_entity.type
_entity.pdbx_description
1 polymer ?
#
loop_
_entity_poly.entity_id
_entity_poly.type
_entity_poly.pdbx_seq_one_letter_code
_entity_poly.pdbx_strand_id
1 'polypeptide(L)'
;MREQAAAALAPFFMTGTDDAAVAVREAAALLDEYAPMTPKELQLAAQIVAYDFAALACLGASATVRTQDLDVMLDLQDSALSMNALSDKSTRALEARRRERERAPHTLSAANTQWDNTAFRKAIARAQEKLLYANTKLAALQQKAPEPTPEPGKPPAVSAEQTTLSLLAHRGAEAAAALVKGPRTRQ
;
A
#
# COMPACT_ATOMS: atom_id res chain seq x y z
N MET A 1 -4.82 -20.63 0.85
CA MET A 1 -4.90 -19.47 1.76
C MET A 1 -3.73 -18.52 1.60
N ARG A 2 -2.48 -18.98 1.68
CA ARG A 2 -1.28 -18.14 1.47
C ARG A 2 -1.28 -17.42 0.12
N GLU A 3 -1.45 -18.15 -0.98
CA GLU A 3 -1.53 -17.56 -2.32
C GLU A 3 -2.68 -16.56 -2.45
N GLN A 4 -3.82 -16.82 -1.83
CA GLN A 4 -4.95 -15.89 -1.81
C GLN A 4 -4.62 -14.60 -1.06
N ALA A 5 -3.91 -14.70 0.07
CA ALA A 5 -3.45 -13.52 0.82
C ALA A 5 -2.44 -12.71 0.01
N ALA A 6 -1.45 -13.37 -0.61
CA ALA A 6 -0.46 -12.72 -1.47
C ALA A 6 -1.09 -12.08 -2.72
N ALA A 7 -2.04 -12.76 -3.37
CA ALA A 7 -2.78 -12.22 -4.51
C ALA A 7 -3.62 -10.98 -4.13
N ALA A 8 -4.24 -10.98 -2.95
CA ALA A 8 -4.96 -9.82 -2.46
C ALA A 8 -4.04 -8.64 -2.12
N LEU A 9 -2.76 -8.91 -1.79
CA LEU A 9 -1.75 -7.92 -1.52
C LEU A 9 -1.01 -7.43 -2.78
N ALA A 10 -1.08 -8.15 -3.89
CA ALA A 10 -0.37 -7.78 -5.12
C ALA A 10 -0.53 -6.31 -5.51
N PRO A 11 -1.72 -5.67 -5.44
CA PRO A 11 -1.89 -4.26 -5.81
C PRO A 11 -1.04 -3.27 -4.99
N PHE A 12 -0.58 -3.63 -3.79
CA PHE A 12 0.28 -2.78 -2.96
C PHE A 12 1.75 -2.81 -3.39
N PHE A 13 2.16 -3.84 -4.15
CA PHE A 13 3.53 -4.04 -4.63
C PHE A 13 3.70 -3.69 -6.11
N MET A 14 2.61 -3.44 -6.83
CA MET A 14 2.70 -3.07 -8.25
C MET A 14 3.22 -1.64 -8.39
N THR A 15 4.49 -1.48 -8.77
CA THR A 15 5.12 -0.18 -9.06
C THR A 15 5.12 0.11 -10.57
N GLY A 16 3.92 0.20 -11.15
CA GLY A 16 3.73 0.59 -12.56
C GLY A 16 3.75 -0.62 -13.51
N THR A 17 4.90 -0.96 -14.09
CA THR A 17 5.04 -1.98 -15.16
C THR A 17 5.27 -3.40 -14.66
N ASP A 18 5.12 -3.64 -13.36
CA ASP A 18 5.46 -4.93 -12.77
C ASP A 18 4.47 -6.03 -13.15
N ASP A 19 5.02 -7.19 -13.50
CA ASP A 19 4.26 -8.41 -13.69
C ASP A 19 3.53 -8.74 -12.38
N ALA A 20 2.21 -8.98 -12.47
CA ALA A 20 1.40 -9.39 -11.33
C ALA A 20 2.00 -10.61 -10.61
N ALA A 21 2.67 -11.51 -11.34
CA ALA A 21 3.36 -12.65 -10.73
C ALA A 21 4.57 -12.23 -9.88
N VAL A 22 5.28 -11.15 -10.23
CA VAL A 22 6.36 -10.57 -9.40
C VAL A 22 5.77 -9.99 -8.13
N ALA A 23 4.73 -9.15 -8.24
CA ALA A 23 4.08 -8.52 -7.09
C ALA A 23 3.51 -9.55 -6.09
N VAL A 24 2.94 -10.65 -6.59
CA VAL A 24 2.46 -11.76 -5.74
C VAL A 24 3.63 -12.44 -5.01
N ARG A 25 4.76 -12.67 -5.68
CA ARG A 25 5.95 -13.29 -5.05
C ARG A 25 6.54 -12.40 -3.97
N GLU A 26 6.66 -11.10 -4.21
CA GLU A 26 7.16 -10.14 -3.23
C GLU A 26 6.23 -10.06 -2.02
N ALA A 27 4.92 -9.97 -2.24
CA ALA A 27 3.93 -10.02 -1.17
C ALA A 27 4.02 -11.34 -0.37
N ALA A 28 4.23 -12.47 -1.05
CA ALA A 28 4.40 -13.77 -0.40
C ALA A 28 5.71 -13.87 0.40
N ALA A 29 6.78 -13.21 -0.03
CA ALA A 29 8.05 -13.15 0.68
C ALA A 29 7.92 -12.29 1.95
N LEU A 30 7.26 -11.13 1.86
CA LEU A 30 7.03 -10.29 3.03
C LEU A 30 6.13 -10.98 4.06
N LEU A 31 5.11 -11.74 3.61
CA LEU A 31 4.29 -12.56 4.52
C LEU A 31 5.08 -13.65 5.24
N ASP A 32 6.17 -14.16 4.65
CA ASP A 32 7.01 -15.18 5.28
C ASP A 32 7.86 -14.63 6.44
N GLU A 33 8.20 -13.34 6.42
CA GLU A 33 8.90 -12.68 7.54
C GLU A 33 8.06 -12.71 8.82
N TYR A 34 6.72 -12.73 8.69
CA TYR A 34 5.80 -12.91 9.80
C TYR A 34 5.67 -14.37 10.25
N ALA A 35 6.29 -15.34 9.57
CA ALA A 35 6.25 -16.76 9.88
C ALA A 35 4.87 -17.26 10.40
N PRO A 36 3.75 -16.99 9.69
CA PRO A 36 2.43 -17.30 10.19
C PRO A 36 2.22 -18.81 10.25
N MET A 37 1.89 -19.34 11.43
CA MET A 37 1.69 -20.78 11.64
C MET A 37 0.21 -21.19 11.60
N THR A 38 -0.70 -20.22 11.67
CA THR A 38 -2.13 -20.46 11.62
C THR A 38 -2.82 -19.59 10.56
N PRO A 39 -3.97 -20.01 10.01
CA PRO A 39 -4.76 -19.18 9.09
C PRO A 39 -5.09 -17.80 9.67
N LYS A 40 -5.35 -17.70 10.98
CA LYS A 40 -5.65 -16.41 11.60
C LYS A 40 -4.41 -15.51 11.72
N GLU A 41 -3.25 -16.09 12.04
CA GLU A 41 -1.98 -15.36 12.03
C GLU A 41 -1.64 -14.86 10.61
N LEU A 42 -1.85 -15.68 9.58
CA LEU A 42 -1.68 -15.28 8.19
C LEU A 42 -2.62 -14.13 7.80
N GLN A 43 -3.89 -14.19 8.24
CA GLN A 43 -4.86 -13.12 8.01
C GLN A 43 -4.38 -11.81 8.62
N LEU A 44 -3.92 -11.84 9.87
CA LEU A 44 -3.44 -10.65 10.59
C LEU A 44 -2.17 -10.10 9.95
N ALA A 45 -1.20 -10.95 9.59
CA ALA A 45 0.01 -10.55 8.88
C ALA A 45 -0.31 -9.83 7.56
N ALA A 46 -1.23 -10.37 6.77
CA ALA A 46 -1.66 -9.73 5.53
C ALA A 46 -2.39 -8.40 5.77
N GLN A 47 -3.17 -8.28 6.85
CA GLN A 47 -3.79 -7.02 7.22
C GLN A 47 -2.76 -5.95 7.63
N ILE A 48 -1.74 -6.33 8.42
CA ILE A 48 -0.64 -5.45 8.81
C ILE A 48 0.05 -4.89 7.56
N VAL A 49 0.48 -5.77 6.66
CA VAL A 49 1.14 -5.37 5.40
C VAL A 49 0.24 -4.41 4.59
N ALA A 50 -1.03 -4.74 4.40
CA ALA A 50 -1.93 -3.87 3.64
C ALA A 50 -2.08 -2.47 4.27
N TYR A 51 -2.22 -2.39 5.60
CA TYR A 51 -2.37 -1.12 6.30
C TYR A 51 -1.07 -0.30 6.29
N ASP A 52 0.09 -0.95 6.46
CA ASP A 52 1.39 -0.27 6.44
C ASP A 52 1.65 0.37 5.07
N PHE A 53 1.41 -0.36 3.98
CA PHE A 53 1.55 0.20 2.62
C PHE A 53 0.57 1.34 2.36
N ALA A 54 -0.69 1.21 2.80
CA ALA A 54 -1.67 2.29 2.67
C ALA A 54 -1.27 3.54 3.48
N ALA A 55 -0.73 3.35 4.69
CA ALA A 55 -0.24 4.42 5.53
C ALA A 55 0.97 5.14 4.89
N LEU A 56 1.94 4.37 4.39
CA LEU A 56 3.12 4.88 3.70
C LEU A 56 2.74 5.65 2.43
N ALA A 57 1.78 5.15 1.65
CA ALA A 57 1.29 5.85 0.47
C ALA A 57 0.63 7.19 0.83
N CYS A 58 -0.22 7.22 1.85
CA CYS A 58 -0.84 8.46 2.33
C CYS A 58 0.21 9.46 2.84
N LEU A 59 1.19 8.99 3.62
CA LEU A 59 2.28 9.83 4.12
C LEU A 59 3.15 10.38 2.98
N GLY A 60 3.52 9.52 2.04
CA GLY A 60 4.27 9.91 0.84
C GLY A 60 3.53 10.95 0.01
N ALA A 61 2.23 10.75 -0.23
CA ALA A 61 1.40 11.74 -0.91
C ALA A 61 1.34 13.06 -0.13
N SER A 62 1.18 13.02 1.20
CA SER A 62 1.14 14.23 2.03
C SER A 62 2.43 15.05 1.95
N ALA A 63 3.59 14.39 1.87
CA ALA A 63 4.90 15.04 1.76
C ALA A 63 5.09 15.76 0.41
N THR A 64 4.31 15.42 -0.62
CA THR A 64 4.34 16.08 -1.93
C THR A 64 3.37 17.27 -2.04
N VAL A 65 2.46 17.43 -1.07
CA VAL A 65 1.49 18.53 -1.06
C VAL A 65 2.22 19.85 -0.80
N ARG A 66 1.96 20.85 -1.65
CA ARG A 66 2.46 22.22 -1.44
C ARG A 66 1.69 22.89 -0.31
N THR A 67 2.34 23.82 0.39
CA THR A 67 1.79 24.56 1.54
C THR A 67 0.44 25.26 1.30
N GLN A 68 0.05 25.48 0.04
CA GLN A 68 -1.21 26.13 -0.32
C GLN A 68 -2.43 25.19 -0.24
N ASP A 69 -2.24 23.87 -0.24
CA ASP A 69 -3.31 22.87 -0.16
C ASP A 69 -3.26 22.14 1.21
N LEU A 70 -3.21 22.92 2.31
CA LEU A 70 -3.01 22.40 3.69
C LEU A 70 -4.08 21.37 4.10
N ASP A 71 -5.34 21.59 3.73
CA ASP A 71 -6.43 20.66 4.06
C ASP A 71 -6.18 19.26 3.46
N VAL A 72 -5.68 19.21 2.22
CA VAL A 72 -5.35 17.94 1.55
C VAL A 72 -4.18 17.24 2.24
N MET A 73 -3.18 18.01 2.69
CA MET A 73 -2.05 17.48 3.44
C MET A 73 -2.52 16.87 4.77
N LEU A 74 -3.37 17.58 5.52
CA LEU A 74 -3.90 17.10 6.81
C LEU A 74 -4.78 15.86 6.63
N ASP A 75 -5.67 15.83 5.63
CA ASP A 75 -6.52 14.67 5.33
C ASP A 75 -5.70 13.41 5.00
N LEU A 76 -4.57 13.58 4.29
CA LEU A 76 -3.65 12.50 3.97
C LEU A 76 -2.88 12.03 5.22
N GLN A 77 -2.45 12.95 6.08
CA GLN A 77 -1.80 12.61 7.35
C GLN A 77 -2.77 11.87 8.30
N ASP A 78 -4.01 12.34 8.43
CA ASP A 78 -5.05 11.68 9.23
C ASP A 78 -5.37 10.28 8.69
N SER A 79 -5.41 10.14 7.36
CA SER A 79 -5.57 8.84 6.72
C SER A 79 -4.40 7.90 7.01
N ALA A 80 -3.16 8.42 6.99
CA ALA A 80 -1.96 7.64 7.34
C ALA A 80 -1.99 7.19 8.81
N LEU A 81 -2.31 8.11 9.74
CA LEU A 81 -2.44 7.81 11.17
C LEU A 81 -3.54 6.78 11.43
N SER A 82 -4.69 6.90 10.75
CA SER A 82 -5.77 5.92 10.87
C SER A 82 -5.35 4.53 10.38
N MET A 83 -4.56 4.42 9.31
CA MET A 83 -4.08 3.13 8.81
C MET A 83 -3.02 2.55 9.77
N ASN A 84 -2.10 3.38 10.27
CA ASN A 84 -1.11 2.96 11.26
C ASN A 84 -1.77 2.43 12.54
N ALA A 85 -2.81 3.09 13.05
CA ALA A 85 -3.55 2.61 14.22
C ALA A 85 -4.23 1.24 14.00
N LEU A 86 -4.67 0.95 12.77
CA LEU A 86 -5.22 -0.37 12.41
C LEU A 86 -4.13 -1.43 12.27
N SER A 87 -2.96 -1.04 11.75
CA SER A 87 -1.77 -1.89 11.72
C SER A 87 -1.35 -2.27 13.15
N ASP A 88 -1.17 -1.29 14.03
CA ASP A 88 -0.84 -1.50 15.45
C ASP A 88 -1.84 -2.44 16.15
N LYS A 89 -3.14 -2.26 15.88
CA LYS A 89 -4.18 -3.14 16.42
C LYS A 89 -4.03 -4.57 15.92
N SER A 90 -3.68 -4.75 14.64
CA SER A 90 -3.48 -6.05 14.02
C SER A 90 -2.19 -6.72 14.52
N THR A 91 -1.12 -5.95 14.72
CA THR A 91 0.14 -6.39 15.33
C THR A 91 -0.07 -6.87 16.76
N ARG A 92 -0.76 -6.09 17.60
CA ARG A 92 -1.10 -6.52 18.98
C ARG A 92 -1.95 -7.79 18.99
N ALA A 93 -2.89 -7.91 18.06
CA ALA A 93 -3.70 -9.13 17.92
C ALA A 93 -2.85 -10.33 17.48
N LEU A 94 -1.89 -10.14 16.58
CA LEU A 94 -0.96 -11.18 16.13
C LEU A 94 -0.06 -11.65 17.29
N GLU A 95 0.51 -10.72 18.04
CA GLU A 95 1.32 -11.03 19.22
C GLU A 95 0.51 -11.78 20.29
N ALA A 96 -0.70 -11.31 20.59
CA ALA A 96 -1.58 -11.98 21.54
C ALA A 96 -1.85 -13.43 21.11
N ARG A 97 -2.11 -13.66 19.82
CA ARG A 97 -2.31 -15.02 19.27
C ARG A 97 -1.07 -15.89 19.36
N ARG A 98 0.11 -15.34 19.05
CA ARG A 98 1.37 -16.08 19.21
C ARG A 98 1.61 -16.46 20.67
N ARG A 99 1.40 -15.54 21.62
CA ARG A 99 1.50 -15.80 23.07
C ARG A 99 0.49 -16.84 23.55
N GLU A 100 -0.76 -16.78 23.08
CA GLU A 100 -1.76 -17.79 23.42
C GLU A 100 -1.36 -19.17 22.88
N ARG A 101 -0.82 -19.23 21.66
CA ARG A 101 -0.34 -20.48 21.05
C ARG A 101 0.85 -21.07 21.80
N GLU A 102 1.79 -20.25 22.25
CA GLU A 102 2.89 -20.69 23.11
C GLU A 102 2.39 -21.28 24.44
N ARG A 103 1.34 -20.71 25.02
CA ARG A 103 0.74 -21.19 26.28
C ARG A 103 -0.11 -22.45 26.11
N ALA A 104 -0.83 -22.56 25.00
CA ALA A 104 -1.76 -23.65 24.74
C ALA A 104 -1.70 -24.09 23.25
N PRO A 105 -0.64 -24.82 22.85
CA PRO A 105 -0.41 -25.16 21.45
C PRO A 105 -1.49 -26.10 20.88
N HIS A 106 -2.10 -26.92 21.73
CA HIS A 106 -3.14 -27.88 21.32
C HIS A 106 -4.48 -27.20 20.99
N THR A 107 -4.79 -26.05 21.59
CA THR A 107 -6.05 -25.33 21.35
C THR A 107 -5.99 -24.44 20.11
N LEU A 108 -4.81 -23.89 19.79
CA LEU A 108 -4.60 -22.96 18.68
C LEU A 108 -3.77 -23.58 17.56
N SER A 109 -4.20 -24.77 17.11
CA SER A 109 -3.66 -25.42 15.93
C SER A 109 -4.23 -24.80 14.65
N ALA A 110 -3.55 -25.01 13.52
CA ALA A 110 -4.03 -24.59 12.21
C ALA A 110 -5.44 -25.13 11.87
N ALA A 111 -5.83 -26.26 12.46
CA ALA A 111 -7.16 -26.86 12.30
C ALA A 111 -8.25 -26.12 13.08
N ASN A 112 -7.89 -25.46 14.19
CA ASN A 112 -8.85 -24.83 15.11
C ASN A 112 -8.99 -23.32 14.91
N THR A 113 -8.05 -22.69 14.21
CA THR A 113 -8.10 -21.25 13.91
C THR A 113 -8.72 -21.00 12.54
N GLN A 114 -9.86 -20.32 12.52
CA GLN A 114 -10.58 -20.04 11.29
C GLN A 114 -10.11 -18.73 10.62
N TRP A 115 -9.98 -18.78 9.30
CA TRP A 115 -9.82 -17.60 8.46
C TRP A 115 -11.16 -16.90 8.31
N ASP A 116 -11.23 -15.62 8.68
CA ASP A 116 -12.42 -14.80 8.46
C ASP A 116 -12.27 -14.05 7.14
N ASN A 117 -12.84 -14.63 6.08
CA ASN A 117 -12.74 -14.09 4.73
C ASN A 117 -13.45 -12.73 4.60
N THR A 118 -14.54 -12.51 5.34
CA THR A 118 -15.29 -11.26 5.29
C THR A 118 -14.50 -10.13 5.95
N ALA A 119 -13.99 -10.36 7.15
CA ALA A 119 -13.13 -9.38 7.83
C ALA A 119 -11.83 -9.14 7.05
N PHE A 120 -11.25 -10.18 6.45
CA PHE A 120 -10.08 -10.05 5.59
C PHE A 120 -10.36 -9.15 4.39
N ARG A 121 -11.37 -9.47 3.58
CA ARG A 121 -11.71 -8.67 2.38
C ARG A 121 -12.05 -7.23 2.73
N LYS A 122 -12.76 -6.99 3.83
CA LYS A 122 -13.08 -5.64 4.29
C LYS A 122 -11.83 -4.85 4.65
N ALA A 123 -10.86 -5.47 5.32
CA ALA A 123 -9.59 -4.85 5.65
C ALA A 123 -8.77 -4.50 4.40
N ILE A 124 -8.63 -5.45 3.48
CA ILE A 124 -7.90 -5.23 2.22
C ILE A 124 -8.57 -4.13 1.39
N ALA A 125 -9.90 -4.16 1.23
CA ALA A 125 -10.64 -3.14 0.49
C ALA A 125 -10.44 -1.74 1.08
N ARG A 126 -10.47 -1.61 2.41
CA ARG A 126 -10.22 -0.33 3.09
C ARG A 126 -8.81 0.19 2.87
N ALA A 127 -7.81 -0.70 2.92
CA ALA A 127 -6.43 -0.33 2.65
C ALA A 127 -6.23 0.08 1.17
N GLN A 128 -6.86 -0.65 0.23
CA GLN A 128 -6.84 -0.32 -1.20
C GLN A 128 -7.53 1.01 -1.50
N GLU A 129 -8.64 1.32 -0.85
CA GLU A 129 -9.32 2.61 -0.97
C GLU A 129 -8.40 3.77 -0.57
N LYS A 130 -7.66 3.62 0.53
CA LYS A 130 -6.70 4.62 0.99
C LYS A 130 -5.46 4.73 0.09
N LEU A 131 -4.96 3.61 -0.42
CA LEU A 131 -3.91 3.60 -1.43
C LEU A 131 -4.34 4.35 -2.71
N LEU A 132 -5.55 4.08 -3.21
CA LEU A 132 -6.10 4.75 -4.37
C LEU A 132 -6.29 6.25 -4.11
N TYR A 133 -6.82 6.61 -2.95
CA TYR A 133 -6.94 8.01 -2.53
C TYR A 133 -5.58 8.72 -2.54
N ALA A 134 -4.55 8.13 -1.94
CA ALA A 134 -3.20 8.70 -1.97
C ALA A 134 -2.65 8.85 -3.39
N ASN A 135 -2.75 7.81 -4.21
CA ASN A 135 -2.24 7.81 -5.59
C ASN A 135 -2.95 8.83 -6.48
N THR A 136 -4.28 8.97 -6.35
CA THR A 136 -5.07 9.97 -7.09
C THR A 136 -4.69 11.39 -6.71
N LYS A 137 -4.48 11.67 -5.42
CA LYS A 137 -4.01 12.98 -4.96
C LYS A 137 -2.60 13.27 -5.44
N LEU A 138 -1.71 12.30 -5.36
CA LEU A 138 -0.33 12.40 -5.85
C LEU A 138 -0.30 12.70 -7.36
N ALA A 139 -1.08 11.99 -8.18
CA ALA A 139 -1.21 12.27 -9.61
C ALA A 139 -1.74 13.69 -9.91
N ALA A 140 -2.72 14.16 -9.15
CA ALA A 140 -3.27 15.52 -9.30
C ALA A 140 -2.24 16.60 -8.93
N LEU A 141 -1.46 16.40 -7.87
CA LEU A 141 -0.41 17.33 -7.44
C LEU A 141 0.70 17.47 -8.50
N GLN A 142 0.99 16.39 -9.22
CA GLN A 142 2.02 16.35 -10.24
C GLN A 142 1.59 17.02 -11.53
N GLN A 143 0.32 16.87 -11.92
CA GLN A 143 -0.25 17.61 -13.05
C GLN A 143 -0.36 19.11 -12.77
N LYS A 144 -0.52 19.50 -11.49
CA LYS A 144 -0.57 20.91 -11.04
C LYS A 144 0.83 21.53 -10.89
N ALA A 145 1.91 20.76 -11.04
CA ALA A 145 3.26 21.32 -11.01
C ALA A 145 3.51 22.15 -12.29
N PRO A 146 3.81 23.46 -12.19
CA PRO A 146 4.16 24.27 -13.35
C PRO A 146 5.44 23.71 -13.98
N GLU A 147 5.45 23.56 -15.31
CA GLU A 147 6.67 23.35 -16.08
C GLU A 147 7.71 24.41 -15.66
N PRO A 148 8.97 24.02 -15.40
CA PRO A 148 10.02 24.99 -15.18
C PRO A 148 10.17 25.79 -16.47
N THR A 149 9.71 27.05 -16.45
CA THR A 149 10.02 27.99 -17.53
C THR A 149 11.54 28.12 -17.54
N PRO A 150 12.23 27.76 -18.63
CA PRO A 150 13.68 27.87 -18.65
C PRO A 150 14.05 29.35 -18.63
N GLU A 151 14.48 29.87 -17.47
CA GLU A 151 15.18 31.15 -17.42
C GLU A 151 16.49 30.99 -18.21
N PRO A 152 16.70 31.77 -19.28
CA PRO A 152 17.91 31.66 -20.10
C PRO A 152 19.08 32.24 -19.31
N GLY A 153 19.90 31.37 -18.68
CA GLY A 153 21.22 31.79 -18.19
C GLY A 153 21.74 31.16 -16.89
N LYS A 154 20.98 30.32 -16.18
CA LYS A 154 21.53 29.56 -15.03
C LYS A 154 21.86 28.13 -15.46
N PRO A 155 23.11 27.64 -15.27
CA PRO A 155 23.39 26.22 -15.44
C PRO A 155 22.51 25.43 -14.48
N PRO A 156 21.90 24.31 -14.93
CA PRO A 156 20.95 23.59 -14.11
C PRO A 156 21.68 22.97 -12.94
N ALA A 157 21.44 23.48 -11.73
CA ALA A 157 21.66 22.73 -10.52
C ALA A 157 20.58 21.65 -10.48
N VAL A 158 20.82 20.55 -11.22
CA VAL A 158 20.01 19.34 -11.14
C VAL A 158 20.27 18.76 -9.75
N SER A 159 19.49 19.19 -8.77
CA SER A 159 19.49 18.56 -7.46
C SER A 159 18.90 17.15 -7.65
N ALA A 160 19.70 16.13 -7.33
CA ALA A 160 19.39 14.72 -7.52
C ALA A 160 18.05 14.27 -6.87
N GLU A 161 17.49 15.09 -5.99
CA GLU A 161 16.21 14.88 -5.30
C GLU A 161 14.97 15.15 -6.19
N GLN A 162 15.09 16.03 -7.21
CA GLN A 162 13.98 16.32 -8.12
C GLN A 162 13.73 15.18 -9.13
N THR A 163 14.76 14.39 -9.42
CA THR A 163 14.69 13.26 -10.34
C THR A 163 13.89 12.10 -9.74
N THR A 164 13.97 11.88 -8.42
CA THR A 164 13.26 10.79 -7.73
C THR A 164 11.77 11.09 -7.58
N LEU A 165 11.42 12.34 -7.26
CA LEU A 165 10.03 12.77 -7.11
C LEU A 165 9.30 12.89 -8.45
N SER A 166 9.97 13.35 -9.51
CA SER A 166 9.40 13.39 -10.87
C SER A 166 9.21 12.00 -11.50
N LEU A 167 9.93 10.98 -11.00
CA LEU A 167 9.69 9.58 -11.34
C LEU A 167 8.48 9.01 -10.59
N LEU A 168 8.28 9.36 -9.32
CA LEU A 168 7.08 9.01 -8.52
C LEU A 168 5.81 9.67 -9.05
N ALA A 169 5.93 10.94 -9.40
CA ALA A 169 5.60 11.50 -10.69
C ALA A 169 4.62 10.83 -11.67
N HIS A 170 5.18 10.69 -12.86
CA HIS A 170 4.61 10.00 -13.99
C HIS A 170 4.07 8.59 -13.66
N ARG A 171 4.54 7.92 -12.60
CA ARG A 171 4.02 6.63 -12.11
C ARG A 171 2.55 6.66 -11.67
N GLY A 172 2.02 7.78 -11.18
CA GLY A 172 0.62 7.88 -10.73
C GLY A 172 -0.38 8.11 -11.88
N ALA A 173 0.01 8.88 -12.89
CA ALA A 173 -0.89 9.31 -13.96
C ALA A 173 -1.14 8.25 -15.04
N GLU A 174 -0.14 7.42 -15.37
CA GLU A 174 -0.30 6.38 -16.40
C GLU A 174 -1.11 5.16 -15.90
N ALA A 175 -0.99 4.81 -14.63
CA ALA A 175 -1.80 3.75 -14.01
C ALA A 175 -3.30 4.09 -14.00
N ALA A 176 -3.65 5.36 -13.79
CA ALA A 176 -5.04 5.82 -13.83
C ALA A 176 -5.64 5.79 -15.26
N ALA A 177 -4.83 6.03 -16.29
CA ALA A 177 -5.28 6.01 -17.68
C ALA A 177 -5.53 4.59 -18.22
N ALA A 178 -4.79 3.59 -17.73
CA ALA A 178 -4.95 2.19 -18.13
C ALA A 178 -6.24 1.54 -17.57
N LEU A 179 -6.76 2.03 -16.44
CA LEU A 179 -8.02 1.54 -15.83
C LEU A 179 -9.29 2.06 -16.53
N VAL A 180 -9.21 3.18 -17.26
CA VAL A 180 -10.36 3.76 -17.99
C VAL A 180 -10.53 3.15 -19.39
N LYS A 181 -9.46 2.60 -19.98
CA LYS A 181 -9.53 1.93 -21.28
C LYS A 181 -9.53 0.42 -21.08
N GLY A 182 -10.72 -0.15 -21.01
CA GLY A 182 -10.93 -1.60 -21.00
C GLY A 182 -10.18 -2.32 -22.14
N PRO A 183 -9.92 -3.63 -21.99
CA PRO A 183 -9.00 -4.38 -22.85
C PRO A 183 -9.47 -4.34 -24.29
N ARG A 184 -8.68 -3.71 -25.17
CA ARG A 184 -8.82 -3.85 -26.61
C ARG A 184 -8.37 -5.25 -27.00
N THR A 185 -9.34 -6.15 -27.19
CA THR A 185 -9.16 -7.40 -27.93
C THR A 185 -8.64 -7.07 -29.32
N ARG A 186 -7.39 -7.47 -29.63
CA ARG A 186 -6.92 -7.58 -31.01
C ARG A 186 -7.29 -8.98 -31.52
N GLN A 187 -8.09 -8.99 -32.60
CA GLN A 187 -8.23 -10.09 -33.54
C GLN A 187 -6.94 -10.25 -34.35
#